data_AF-A0AAW6XE63-F1
#
_entry.id   AF-A0AAW6XE63-F1
#
_cell.length_a   1.000
_cell.length_b   1.000
_cell.length_c   1.000
_cell.angle_alpha   90.00
_cell.angle_beta   90.00
_cell.angle_gamma   90.00
#
_symmetry.space_group_name_H-M   'P 1'
#
loop_
_entity.id
_entity.type
_entity.pdbx_description
1 polymer ?
#
loop_
_entity_poly.entity_id
_entity_poly.type
_entity_poly.pdbx_seq_one_letter_code
_entity_poly.pdbx_strand_id
1 'polypeptide(L)'
;MYSTDVVKENAYLSATRSGLESNEIATLQRSLPSRFNLRHLKKNESLKLVLQKKAGKSRVVAYKFTSGSFNYTAYRISDKKFYNLSDTSGKGSLDYPLPATARLSSPFNPARLNPVSGKVSPHNGIDYSMPMNTKIVSVIDGKITRAEYN
;
A
#
# COMPACT_ATOMS: atom_id res chain seq x y z
N MET A 1 11.62 -11.70 2.40
CA MET A 1 10.54 -12.51 3.00
C MET A 1 9.56 -11.59 3.71
N TYR A 2 8.26 -11.88 3.65
CA TYR A 2 7.24 -11.13 4.40
C TYR A 2 6.93 -11.84 5.73
N SER A 3 6.64 -11.07 6.78
CA SER A 3 6.23 -11.58 8.10
C SER A 3 5.08 -10.75 8.63
N THR A 4 4.19 -11.37 9.40
CA THR A 4 3.14 -10.68 10.14
C THR A 4 3.52 -10.52 11.60
N ASP A 5 3.11 -9.41 12.21
CA ASP A 5 3.28 -9.16 13.64
C ASP A 5 1.98 -8.55 14.22
N VAL A 6 1.62 -8.93 15.44
CA VAL A 6 0.40 -8.48 16.12
C VAL A 6 0.79 -7.81 17.42
N VAL A 7 0.54 -6.50 17.51
CA VAL A 7 0.83 -5.71 18.69
C VAL A 7 -0.47 -5.39 19.45
N LYS A 8 -0.46 -5.65 20.77
CA LYS A 8 -1.61 -5.43 21.67
C LYS A 8 -1.40 -4.36 22.76
N GLU A 9 -0.16 -3.98 23.09
CA GLU A 9 0.10 -3.05 24.22
C GLU A 9 1.01 -1.88 23.80
N ASN A 10 2.32 -2.05 23.85
CA ASN A 10 3.26 -1.02 23.39
C ASN A 10 3.75 -1.33 21.98
N ALA A 11 3.14 -0.66 21.00
CA ALA A 11 3.48 -0.81 19.59
C ALA A 11 4.89 -0.34 19.28
N TYR A 12 5.40 0.65 20.01
CA TYR A 12 6.76 1.13 19.86
C TYR A 12 7.79 0.08 20.28
N LEU A 13 7.63 -0.55 21.45
CA LEU A 13 8.53 -1.60 21.95
C LEU A 13 8.45 -2.87 21.09
N SER A 14 7.24 -3.27 20.68
CA SER A 14 7.05 -4.45 19.84
C SER A 14 7.64 -4.23 18.43
N ALA A 15 7.44 -3.06 17.84
CA ALA A 15 8.04 -2.69 16.56
C ALA A 15 9.57 -2.76 16.61
N THR A 16 10.17 -2.24 17.69
CA THR A 16 11.63 -2.30 17.91
C THR A 16 12.11 -3.75 18.00
N ARG A 17 11.41 -4.61 18.75
CA ARG A 17 11.72 -6.05 18.86
C ARG A 17 11.60 -6.78 17.52
N SER A 18 10.69 -6.34 16.65
CA SER A 18 10.52 -6.87 15.29
C SER A 18 11.54 -6.34 14.28
N GLY A 19 12.56 -5.61 14.74
CA GLY A 19 13.68 -5.12 13.95
C GLY A 19 13.36 -3.86 13.14
N LEU A 20 12.34 -3.09 13.53
CA LEU A 20 12.05 -1.80 12.92
C LEU A 20 12.99 -0.72 13.49
N GLU A 21 13.63 0.01 12.60
CA GLU A 21 14.44 1.19 12.95
C GLU A 21 13.54 2.36 13.40
N SER A 22 14.08 3.27 14.21
CA SER A 22 13.34 4.42 14.76
C SER A 22 12.70 5.32 13.69
N ASN A 23 13.36 5.45 12.53
CA ASN A 23 12.87 6.20 11.36
C ASN A 23 11.58 5.57 10.76
N GLU A 24 11.50 4.26 10.78
CA GLU A 24 10.40 3.45 10.25
C GLU A 24 9.21 3.53 11.22
N ILE A 25 9.46 3.47 12.52
CA ILE A 25 8.44 3.68 13.55
C ILE A 25 7.87 5.10 13.48
N ALA A 26 8.71 6.12 13.30
CA ALA A 26 8.26 7.50 13.13
C ALA A 26 7.45 7.70 11.84
N THR A 27 7.75 6.93 10.78
CA THR A 27 6.99 6.96 9.53
C THR A 27 5.63 6.29 9.70
N LEU A 28 5.57 5.15 10.39
CA LEU A 28 4.32 4.49 10.77
C LEU A 28 3.45 5.36 11.69
N GLN A 29 4.04 6.06 12.67
CA GLN A 29 3.28 6.96 13.54
C GLN A 29 2.64 8.11 12.76
N ARG A 30 3.35 8.68 11.78
CA ARG A 30 2.84 9.79 10.96
C ARG A 30 1.74 9.36 9.98
N SER A 31 1.69 8.08 9.60
CA SER A 31 0.64 7.57 8.71
C SER A 31 -0.65 7.22 9.44
N LEU A 32 -0.60 7.02 10.76
CA LEU A 32 -1.80 6.78 11.56
C LEU A 32 -2.67 8.06 11.65
N PRO A 33 -3.99 7.92 11.78
CA PRO A 33 -4.85 9.05 12.09
C PRO A 33 -4.37 9.76 13.37
N SER A 34 -4.42 11.09 13.36
CA SER A 34 -3.83 11.95 14.41
C SER A 34 -4.28 11.63 15.84
N ARG A 35 -5.47 11.05 16.02
CA ARG A 35 -6.02 10.64 17.31
C ARG A 35 -5.38 9.37 17.91
N PHE A 36 -4.50 8.68 17.19
CA PHE A 36 -3.88 7.42 17.64
C PHE A 36 -2.37 7.54 17.84
N ASN A 37 -1.87 6.84 18.87
CA ASN A 37 -0.46 6.92 19.28
C ASN A 37 0.11 5.51 19.53
N LEU A 38 1.20 5.17 18.84
CA LEU A 38 1.90 3.89 18.96
C LEU A 38 2.54 3.65 20.33
N ARG A 39 2.83 4.72 21.08
CA ARG A 39 3.41 4.60 22.43
C ARG A 39 2.38 4.19 23.48
N HIS A 40 1.11 4.48 23.23
CA HIS A 40 0.02 4.27 24.17
C HIS A 40 -1.20 3.73 23.44
N LEU A 41 -1.25 2.42 23.22
CA LEU A 41 -2.48 1.76 22.78
C LEU A 41 -3.40 1.52 23.97
N LYS A 42 -4.70 1.72 23.78
CA LYS A 42 -5.73 1.36 24.75
C LYS A 42 -5.99 -0.15 24.73
N LYS A 43 -6.60 -0.68 25.80
CA LYS A 43 -6.87 -2.12 25.98
C LYS A 43 -7.67 -2.79 24.85
N ASN A 44 -8.46 -2.03 24.10
CA ASN A 44 -9.28 -2.48 22.96
C ASN A 44 -8.70 -2.07 21.60
N GLU A 45 -7.44 -1.64 21.57
CA GLU A 45 -6.74 -1.26 20.35
C GLU A 45 -5.74 -2.33 19.95
N SER A 46 -5.63 -2.58 18.64
CA SER A 46 -4.64 -3.51 18.12
C SER A 46 -4.04 -3.00 16.82
N LEU A 47 -2.75 -3.31 16.64
CA LEU A 47 -2.02 -2.97 15.43
C LEU A 47 -1.42 -4.25 14.85
N LYS A 48 -1.81 -4.59 13.63
CA LYS A 48 -1.23 -5.69 12.85
C LYS A 48 -0.31 -5.10 11.80
N LEU A 49 0.91 -5.59 11.72
CA LEU A 49 1.93 -5.13 10.78
C LEU A 49 2.24 -6.25 9.78
N VAL A 50 2.43 -5.87 8.52
CA VAL A 50 3.07 -6.70 7.51
C VAL A 50 4.45 -6.11 7.27
N LEU A 51 5.47 -6.91 7.53
CA LEU A 51 6.87 -6.51 7.46
C LEU A 51 7.56 -7.18 6.28
N GLN A 52 8.31 -6.42 5.51
CA GLN A 52 9.28 -6.92 4.55
C GLN A 52 10.66 -6.89 5.19
N LYS A 53 11.33 -8.05 5.26
CA LYS A 53 12.73 -8.13 5.68
C LYS A 53 13.64 -8.12 4.46
N LYS A 54 14.60 -7.18 4.43
CA LYS A 54 15.65 -7.07 3.41
C LYS A 54 16.97 -6.64 4.08
N ALA A 55 18.04 -7.40 3.84
CA ALA A 55 19.39 -7.12 4.35
C ALA A 55 19.43 -6.82 5.87
N GLY A 56 18.75 -7.64 6.68
CA GLY A 56 18.69 -7.48 8.14
C GLY A 56 17.77 -6.36 8.64
N LYS A 57 17.21 -5.54 7.75
CA LYS A 57 16.29 -4.45 8.09
C LYS A 57 14.83 -4.86 7.85
N SER A 58 13.96 -4.54 8.80
CA SER A 58 12.51 -4.69 8.63
C SER A 58 11.90 -3.37 8.12
N ARG A 59 10.94 -3.48 7.21
CA ARG A 59 10.16 -2.35 6.67
C ARG A 59 8.68 -2.68 6.73
N VAL A 60 7.86 -1.74 7.21
CA VAL A 60 6.40 -1.92 7.23
C VAL A 60 5.87 -1.70 5.82
N VAL A 61 5.26 -2.72 5.23
CA VAL A 61 4.65 -2.63 3.89
C VAL A 61 3.14 -2.42 3.95
N ALA A 62 2.49 -2.88 5.01
CA ALA A 62 1.10 -2.62 5.28
C ALA A 62 0.82 -2.70 6.78
N TYR A 63 -0.25 -2.07 7.23
CA TYR A 63 -0.76 -2.25 8.58
C TYR A 63 -2.28 -2.19 8.63
N LYS A 64 -2.83 -2.86 9.64
CA LYS A 64 -4.22 -2.74 10.04
C LYS A 64 -4.28 -2.32 11.50
N PHE A 65 -4.92 -1.19 11.76
CA PHE A 65 -5.21 -0.69 13.08
C PHE A 65 -6.71 -0.88 13.38
N THR A 66 -7.02 -1.34 14.59
CA THR A 66 -8.41 -1.55 15.06
C THR A 66 -8.60 -0.88 16.42
N SER A 67 -9.70 -0.15 16.60
CA SER A 67 -10.10 0.45 17.89
C SER A 67 -11.62 0.37 18.02
N GLY A 68 -12.13 -0.60 18.78
CA GLY A 68 -13.57 -0.89 18.81
C GLY A 68 -14.13 -1.23 17.42
N SER A 69 -15.12 -0.47 16.94
CA SER A 69 -15.68 -0.62 15.58
C SER A 69 -14.83 0.03 14.48
N PHE A 70 -13.86 0.87 14.85
CA PHE A 70 -13.01 1.57 13.89
C PHE A 70 -11.94 0.63 13.32
N ASN A 71 -11.87 0.57 11.98
CA ASN A 71 -10.85 -0.16 11.24
C ASN A 71 -10.11 0.81 10.31
N TYR A 72 -8.78 0.74 10.31
CA TYR A 72 -7.93 1.53 9.43
C TYR A 72 -6.85 0.65 8.84
N THR A 73 -6.91 0.43 7.53
CA THR A 73 -5.98 -0.41 6.80
C THR A 73 -5.21 0.45 5.82
N ALA A 74 -3.89 0.41 5.87
CA ALA A 74 -3.06 1.19 4.98
C ALA A 74 -1.90 0.38 4.39
N TYR A 75 -1.54 0.72 3.16
CA TYR A 75 -0.46 0.10 2.40
C TYR A 75 0.59 1.13 2.04
N ARG A 76 1.85 0.76 2.14
CA ARG A 76 2.96 1.65 1.80
C ARG A 76 2.98 1.86 0.29
N ILE A 77 2.91 3.12 -0.13
CA ILE A 77 2.95 3.52 -1.55
C ILE A 77 4.25 4.23 -1.93
N SER A 78 4.99 4.73 -0.94
CA SER A 78 6.33 5.28 -1.15
C SER A 78 7.19 5.16 0.12
N ASP A 79 8.38 5.74 0.09
CA ASP A 79 9.30 5.63 1.23
C ASP A 79 8.82 6.28 2.51
N LYS A 80 7.86 7.20 2.42
CA LYS A 80 7.31 7.92 3.57
C LYS A 80 5.79 8.01 3.58
N LYS A 81 5.11 7.49 2.55
CA LYS A 81 3.66 7.59 2.41
C LYS A 81 2.99 6.22 2.47
N PHE A 82 1.86 6.20 3.17
CA PHE A 82 0.92 5.09 3.19
C PHE A 82 -0.41 5.57 2.61
N TYR A 83 -1.04 4.69 1.86
CA TYR A 83 -2.36 4.86 1.31
C TYR A 83 -3.38 4.15 2.18
N ASN A 84 -4.42 4.85 2.59
CA ASN A 84 -5.50 4.30 3.39
C ASN A 84 -6.54 3.59 2.51
N LEU A 85 -6.65 2.27 2.62
CA LEU A 85 -7.69 1.49 1.93
C LEU A 85 -9.05 1.52 2.65
N SER A 86 -9.09 1.95 3.91
CA SER A 86 -10.35 1.98 4.70
C SER A 86 -11.15 3.26 4.51
N ASP A 87 -10.62 4.25 3.77
CA ASP A 87 -11.32 5.47 3.44
C ASP A 87 -11.88 5.39 2.00
N THR A 88 -13.20 5.29 1.90
CA THR A 88 -13.95 5.32 0.64
C THR A 88 -14.38 6.74 0.25
N SER A 89 -14.05 7.78 1.02
CA SER A 89 -14.56 9.15 0.85
C SER A 89 -13.84 9.98 -0.24
N GLY A 90 -13.06 9.35 -1.11
CA GLY A 90 -12.55 9.97 -2.35
C GLY A 90 -11.43 11.00 -2.20
N LYS A 91 -10.93 11.31 -0.99
CA LYS A 91 -9.90 12.35 -0.77
C LYS A 91 -8.44 11.92 -0.98
N GLY A 92 -8.23 10.86 -1.73
CA GLY A 92 -6.90 10.42 -2.12
C GLY A 92 -7.03 9.09 -2.81
N SER A 93 -7.56 9.09 -4.03
CA SER A 93 -7.68 7.89 -4.83
C SER A 93 -6.35 7.56 -5.51
N LEU A 94 -6.00 6.27 -5.65
CA LEU A 94 -4.94 5.82 -6.59
C LEU A 94 -5.42 5.86 -8.05
N ASP A 95 -6.56 6.48 -8.31
CA ASP A 95 -7.08 6.64 -9.66
C ASP A 95 -6.08 7.39 -10.53
N TYR A 96 -5.87 6.84 -11.72
CA TYR A 96 -5.11 7.54 -12.74
C TYR A 96 -5.91 8.77 -13.20
N PRO A 97 -5.27 9.94 -13.35
CA PRO A 97 -5.94 11.13 -13.88
C PRO A 97 -6.18 10.95 -15.38
N LEU A 98 -7.25 10.23 -15.71
CA LEU A 98 -7.60 9.87 -17.07
C LEU A 98 -7.98 11.11 -17.87
N PRO A 99 -7.40 11.32 -19.08
CA PRO A 99 -7.95 12.30 -20.00
C PRO A 99 -9.35 11.87 -20.42
N ALA A 100 -10.21 12.82 -20.83
CA ALA A 100 -11.60 12.53 -21.19
C ALA A 100 -11.75 11.50 -22.33
N THR A 101 -10.73 11.35 -23.18
CA THR A 101 -10.71 10.39 -24.29
C THR A 101 -10.30 8.98 -23.87
N ALA A 102 -9.81 8.80 -22.64
CA ALA A 102 -9.37 7.50 -22.18
C ALA A 102 -10.55 6.57 -21.92
N ARG A 103 -10.41 5.33 -22.38
CA ARG A 103 -11.38 4.27 -22.12
C ARG A 103 -10.67 3.06 -21.53
N LEU A 104 -11.22 2.52 -20.44
CA LEU A 104 -10.81 1.22 -19.91
C LEU A 104 -11.07 0.13 -20.97
N SER A 105 -10.01 -0.40 -21.58
CA SER A 105 -10.09 -1.42 -22.62
C SER A 105 -9.88 -2.83 -22.06
N SER A 106 -9.08 -2.98 -20.99
CA SER A 106 -8.84 -4.26 -20.33
C SER A 106 -8.62 -4.08 -18.81
N PRO A 107 -9.48 -4.66 -17.95
CA PRO A 107 -9.33 -4.55 -16.49
C PRO A 107 -8.28 -5.52 -15.93
N PHE A 108 -7.81 -5.24 -14.71
CA PHE A 108 -7.02 -6.17 -13.92
C PHE A 108 -7.78 -7.50 -13.74
N ASN A 109 -7.13 -8.60 -14.10
CA ASN A 109 -7.73 -9.92 -14.00
C ASN A 109 -6.64 -11.00 -13.79
N PRO A 110 -6.41 -11.44 -12.54
CA PRO A 110 -5.37 -12.42 -12.23
C PRO A 110 -5.74 -13.83 -12.74
N ALA A 111 -7.02 -14.06 -13.05
CA ALA A 111 -7.53 -15.32 -13.58
C ALA A 111 -7.87 -15.24 -15.07
N ARG A 112 -7.37 -14.22 -15.79
CA ARG A 112 -7.67 -14.04 -17.22
C ARG A 112 -7.26 -15.29 -18.00
N LEU A 113 -8.16 -15.83 -18.81
CA LEU A 113 -7.87 -16.96 -19.68
C LEU A 113 -7.38 -16.45 -21.03
N ASN A 114 -6.33 -17.09 -21.57
CA ASN A 114 -5.93 -16.90 -22.94
C ASN A 114 -6.94 -17.64 -23.85
N PRO A 115 -7.63 -16.95 -24.77
CA PRO A 115 -8.74 -17.54 -25.53
C PRO A 115 -8.28 -18.61 -26.53
N VAL A 116 -7.01 -18.64 -26.92
CA VAL A 116 -6.46 -19.60 -27.87
C VAL A 116 -6.00 -20.88 -27.17
N SER A 117 -5.26 -20.73 -26.07
CA SER A 117 -4.66 -21.86 -25.35
C SER A 117 -5.51 -22.40 -24.20
N GLY A 118 -6.54 -21.66 -23.76
CA GLY A 118 -7.38 -22.00 -22.59
C GLY A 118 -6.66 -21.90 -21.24
N LYS A 119 -5.37 -21.54 -21.21
CA LYS A 119 -4.57 -21.46 -19.99
C LYS A 119 -4.75 -20.09 -19.32
N VAL A 120 -4.62 -20.06 -17.99
CA VAL A 120 -4.58 -18.81 -17.22
C VAL A 120 -3.34 -18.00 -17.62
N SER A 121 -3.58 -16.77 -18.04
CA SER A 121 -2.59 -15.76 -18.41
C SER A 121 -2.95 -14.45 -17.72
N PRO A 122 -2.50 -14.25 -16.47
CA PRO A 122 -2.91 -13.12 -15.63
C PRO A 122 -2.69 -11.77 -16.30
N HIS A 123 -3.67 -10.88 -16.23
CA HIS A 123 -3.53 -9.48 -16.56
C HIS A 123 -3.28 -8.68 -15.27
N ASN A 124 -2.01 -8.43 -14.97
CA ASN A 124 -1.54 -7.83 -13.71
C ASN A 124 -1.56 -6.28 -13.73
N GLY A 125 -2.32 -5.70 -14.65
CA GLY A 125 -2.42 -4.25 -14.84
C GLY A 125 -3.81 -3.85 -15.32
N ILE A 126 -3.94 -2.59 -15.72
CA ILE A 126 -5.16 -2.03 -16.31
C ILE A 126 -4.73 -1.34 -17.61
N ASP A 127 -5.45 -1.63 -18.70
CA ASP A 127 -5.18 -0.99 -19.98
C ASP A 127 -6.23 0.08 -20.25
N TYR A 128 -5.73 1.28 -20.55
CA TYR A 128 -6.54 2.37 -21.08
C TYR A 128 -6.18 2.59 -22.55
N SER A 129 -7.18 2.54 -23.42
CA SER A 129 -7.04 2.95 -24.81
C SER A 129 -6.99 4.48 -24.88
N MET A 130 -5.94 5.01 -25.49
CA MET A 130 -5.72 6.45 -25.68
C MET A 130 -5.02 6.72 -27.03
N PRO A 131 -5.17 7.93 -27.62
CA PRO A 131 -4.42 8.31 -28.82
C PRO A 131 -2.91 8.29 -28.59
N MET A 132 -2.15 8.11 -29.68
CA MET A 132 -0.69 8.25 -29.66
C MET A 132 -0.29 9.64 -29.13
N ASN A 133 0.85 9.71 -28.44
CA ASN A 133 1.40 10.92 -27.81
C ASN A 133 0.59 11.50 -26.64
N THR A 134 -0.38 10.74 -26.09
CA THR A 134 -1.05 11.13 -24.84
C THR A 134 -0.04 11.16 -23.69
N LYS A 135 0.01 12.26 -22.94
CA LYS A 135 0.92 12.42 -21.80
C LYS A 135 0.58 11.42 -20.69
N ILE A 136 1.59 10.72 -20.19
CA ILE A 136 1.47 9.82 -19.04
C ILE A 136 2.05 10.49 -17.80
N VAL A 137 1.29 10.47 -16.70
CA VAL A 137 1.68 11.08 -15.42
C VAL A 137 1.63 10.06 -14.29
N SER A 138 2.36 10.31 -13.21
CA SER A 138 2.33 9.46 -12.02
C SER A 138 1.06 9.70 -11.20
N VAL A 139 0.44 8.61 -10.71
CA VAL A 139 -0.70 8.69 -9.78
C VAL A 139 -0.33 9.22 -8.40
N ILE A 140 0.93 9.05 -8.01
CA ILE A 140 1.48 9.47 -6.73
C ILE A 140 2.94 9.92 -6.88
N ASP A 141 3.43 10.71 -5.95
CA ASP A 141 4.86 11.05 -5.87
C ASP A 141 5.72 9.80 -5.68
N GLY A 142 6.85 9.74 -6.38
CA GLY A 142 7.80 8.65 -6.26
C GLY A 142 9.18 9.01 -6.82
N LYS A 143 10.06 8.02 -6.87
CA LYS A 143 11.37 8.10 -7.52
C LYS A 143 11.40 7.10 -8.67
N ILE A 144 11.82 7.52 -9.85
CA ILE A 144 12.04 6.61 -10.99
C ILE A 144 13.19 5.66 -10.64
N THR A 145 12.93 4.36 -10.69
CA THR A 145 13.92 3.31 -10.39
C THR A 145 14.40 2.56 -11.63
N ARG A 146 13.63 2.60 -12.71
CA ARG A 146 13.91 1.92 -13.98
C ARG A 146 13.27 2.72 -15.12
N ALA A 147 14.01 2.89 -16.21
CA ALA A 147 13.53 3.43 -17.48
C ALA A 147 14.28 2.68 -18.57
N GLU A 148 13.55 1.98 -19.44
CA GLU A 148 14.13 1.09 -20.44
C GLU A 148 13.28 1.04 -21.70
N TYR A 149 13.91 0.64 -22.80
CA TYR A 149 13.28 0.28 -24.05
C TYR A 149 13.82 -1.12 -24.40
N ASN A 150 12.94 -2.12 -24.44
CA ASN A 150 13.28 -3.51 -24.74
C ASN A 150 12.97 -3.83 -26.19
#